data_AF-A0A0R3UJK0-F1
#
_entry.id   AF-A0A0R3UJK0-F1
#
_cell.length_a   1.000
_cell.length_b   1.000
_cell.length_c   1.000
_cell.angle_alpha   90.00
_cell.angle_beta   90.00
_cell.angle_gamma   90.00
#
_symmetry.space_group_name_H-M   'P 1'
#
loop_
_entity.id
_entity.type
_entity.pdbx_description
1 polymer ?
#
loop_
_entity_poly.entity_id
_entity_poly.type
_entity_poly.pdbx_seq_one_letter_code
_entity_poly.pdbx_strand_id
1 'polypeptide(L)' 'MKTNQNAGTMTGNDLRYLDTRPYLDRTVVPVLMQGLTLIAKERPPNPIEALAQFLLQHAENSES' A
#
# COMPACT_ATOMS: atom_id res chain seq x y z
N MET A 1 28.36 -37.49 8.88
CA MET A 1 28.64 -36.05 8.72
C MET A 1 27.31 -35.31 8.66
N LYS A 2 27.09 -34.35 9.57
CA LYS A 2 25.94 -33.47 9.59
C LYS A 2 26.31 -32.17 8.87
N THR A 3 25.61 -31.80 7.81
CA THR A 3 25.62 -30.45 7.21
C THR A 3 24.17 -30.11 6.92
N ASN A 4 23.48 -29.56 7.92
CA ASN A 4 23.26 -28.14 8.19
C ASN A 4 22.08 -27.58 7.39
N GLN A 5 20.96 -27.49 8.10
CA GLN A 5 19.75 -26.78 7.73
C GLN A 5 20.02 -25.28 7.81
N ASN A 6 19.89 -24.55 6.70
CA ASN A 6 19.35 -23.19 6.77
C ASN A 6 18.79 -22.75 5.42
N ALA A 7 17.71 -23.39 4.99
CA ALA A 7 16.78 -22.75 4.07
C ALA A 7 15.90 -21.82 4.92
N GLY A 8 16.43 -20.62 5.24
CA GLY A 8 15.60 -19.54 5.73
C GLY A 8 14.56 -19.26 4.65
N THR A 9 13.32 -19.66 4.89
CA THR A 9 12.20 -19.43 4.00
C THR A 9 12.09 -17.93 3.76
N MET A 10 12.60 -17.43 2.64
CA MET A 10 12.17 -16.15 2.09
C MET A 10 10.69 -16.34 1.75
N THR A 11 9.83 -16.10 2.74
CA THR A 11 8.40 -16.04 2.52
C THR A 11 8.21 -14.94 1.48
N GLY A 12 7.49 -15.21 0.38
CA GLY A 12 7.16 -14.25 -0.68
C GLY A 12 6.25 -13.09 -0.23
N ASN A 13 6.36 -12.73 1.04
CA ASN A 13 5.57 -11.76 1.77
C ASN A 13 6.40 -10.60 2.32
N ASP A 14 7.72 -10.68 2.26
CA ASP A 14 8.55 -9.53 2.64
C ASP A 14 8.52 -8.50 1.50
N LEU A 15 7.86 -7.36 1.79
CA LEU A 15 7.61 -6.27 0.85
C LEU A 15 8.90 -5.77 0.17
N ARG A 16 10.05 -5.89 0.84
CA ARG A 16 11.35 -5.40 0.33
C ARG A 16 11.89 -6.18 -0.87
N TYR A 17 11.37 -7.38 -1.13
CA TYR A 17 11.79 -8.22 -2.26
C TYR A 17 10.73 -8.30 -3.37
N LEU A 18 9.65 -7.54 -3.25
CA LEU A 18 8.62 -7.51 -4.28
C LEU A 18 9.06 -6.63 -5.45
N ASP A 19 8.74 -7.08 -6.66
CA ASP A 19 8.80 -6.24 -7.84
C ASP A 19 7.85 -5.04 -7.70
N THR A 20 8.07 -4.00 -8.52
CA THR A 20 7.36 -2.72 -8.40
C THR A 20 5.84 -2.86 -8.37
N ARG A 21 5.24 -3.66 -9.28
CA ARG A 21 3.78 -3.82 -9.34
C ARG A 21 3.21 -4.46 -8.07
N PRO A 22 3.63 -5.66 -7.63
CA PRO A 22 3.09 -6.26 -6.40
C PRO A 22 3.39 -5.44 -5.14
N TYR A 23 4.50 -4.69 -5.09
CA TYR A 23 4.76 -3.75 -3.99
C TYR A 23 3.69 -2.66 -3.94
N LEU A 24 3.43 -1.97 -5.06
CA LEU A 24 2.43 -0.92 -5.13
C LEU A 24 1.01 -1.44 -4.88
N ASP A 25 0.67 -2.61 -5.45
CA ASP A 25 -0.62 -3.27 -5.29
C ASP A 25 -0.91 -3.60 -3.81
N ARG A 26 0.12 -3.93 -3.03
CA ARG A 26 -0.02 -4.26 -1.59
C ARG A 26 0.07 -3.07 -0.66
N THR A 27 0.70 -1.98 -1.08
CA THR A 27 0.99 -0.84 -0.19
C THR A 27 0.03 0.32 -0.39
N VAL A 28 -0.09 0.82 -1.62
CA VAL A 28 -0.72 2.13 -1.86
C VAL A 28 -1.89 2.09 -2.83
N VAL A 29 -1.93 1.13 -3.77
CA VAL A 29 -2.98 1.07 -4.79
C VAL A 29 -4.39 0.97 -4.20
N PRO A 30 -4.66 0.13 -3.18
CA PRO A 30 -6.03 -0.01 -2.65
C PRO A 30 -6.59 1.31 -2.13
N VAL A 31 -5.82 2.05 -1.33
CA VAL A 31 -6.25 3.33 -0.76
C VAL A 31 -6.30 4.44 -1.83
N LEU A 32 -5.38 4.44 -2.80
CA LEU A 32 -5.42 5.38 -3.93
C LEU A 32 -6.68 5.19 -4.77
N MET A 33 -7.07 3.94 -5.06
CA MET A 33 -8.29 3.66 -5.83
C MET A 33 -9.55 4.14 -5.11
N GLN A 34 -9.61 4.01 -3.78
CA GLN A 34 -10.71 4.54 -2.98
C GLN A 34 -10.76 6.07 -3.02
N GLY A 35 -9.62 6.74 -2.81
CA GLY A 35 -9.53 8.20 -2.88
C GLY A 35 -9.89 8.76 -4.26
N LEU A 36 -9.44 8.10 -5.33
CA LEU A 36 -9.78 8.48 -6.71
C LEU A 36 -11.28 8.32 -6.99
N THR A 37 -11.92 7.29 -6.42
CA THR A 37 -13.38 7.10 -6.53
C THR A 37 -14.14 8.26 -5.87
N LEU A 38 -13.68 8.72 -4.70
CA LEU A 38 -14.25 9.87 -4.00
C LEU A 38 -14.11 11.16 -4.83
N ILE A 39 -12.93 11.42 -5.38
CA ILE A 39 -12.68 12.59 -6.24
C ILE A 39 -13.57 12.57 -7.48
N ALA A 40 -13.70 11.41 -8.13
CA ALA A 40 -14.53 11.28 -9.33
C ALA A 40 -16.01 11.60 -9.06
N LYS A 41 -16.49 11.26 -7.86
CA LYS A 41 -17.86 11.50 -7.40
C LYS A 41 -18.09 12.95 -6.98
N GLU A 42 -17.22 13.50 -6.13
CA GLU A 42 -17.43 14.80 -5.49
C GLU A 42 -16.89 15.98 -6.30
N ARG A 43 -15.91 15.72 -7.17
CA ARG A 43 -15.23 16.74 -8.00
C ARG A 43 -14.87 18.01 -7.20
N PRO A 44 -14.09 17.86 -6.11
CA PRO A 44 -13.72 19.00 -5.28
C PRO A 44 -12.90 20.03 -6.09
N PRO A 45 -12.93 21.32 -5.71
CA PRO A 45 -12.20 22.38 -6.41
C PRO A 45 -10.67 22.15 -6.40
N ASN A 46 -10.14 21.52 -5.34
CA ASN A 46 -8.72 21.17 -5.19
C ASN A 46 -8.57 19.64 -5.06
N PRO A 47 -8.56 18.87 -6.17
CA PRO A 47 -8.56 17.41 -6.12
C PRO A 47 -7.30 16.80 -5.51
N ILE A 48 -6.14 17.45 -5.67
CA ILE A 48 -4.87 16.99 -5.08
C ILE A 48 -4.90 17.13 -3.56
N GLU A 49 -5.37 18.27 -3.06
CA GLU A 49 -5.48 18.53 -1.61
C GLU A 49 -6.47 17.55 -0.95
N ALA A 50 -7.63 17.34 -1.59
CA ALA A 50 -8.62 16.38 -1.13
C ALA A 50 -8.06 14.94 -1.11
N LEU A 51 -7.29 14.53 -2.13
CA LEU A 51 -6.64 13.22 -2.15
C LEU A 51 -5.62 13.09 -1.01
N ALA A 52 -4.77 14.10 -0.81
CA ALA A 52 -3.75 14.07 0.22
C ALA A 52 -4.37 13.94 1.62
N GLN A 53 -5.41 14.73 1.90
CA GLN A 53 -6.15 14.65 3.16
C GLN A 53 -6.79 13.27 3.36
N PHE A 54 -7.42 12.72 2.31
CA PHE A 54 -7.99 11.38 2.34
C PHE A 54 -6.94 10.31 2.70
N LEU A 55 -5.77 10.37 2.07
CA LEU A 55 -4.68 9.42 2.31
C LEU A 55 -4.14 9.50 3.75
N LEU A 56 -3.95 10.72 4.27
CA LEU A 56 -3.45 10.93 5.65
C LEU A 56 -4.43 10.39 6.70
N GLN A 57 -5.72 10.68 6.55
CA GLN A 57 -6.75 10.16 7.46
C GLN A 57 -6.82 8.63 7.45
N HIS A 58 -6.64 8.00 6.28
CA HIS A 58 -6.61 6.53 6.19
C HIS A 58 -5.36 5.92 6.82
N ALA A 59 -4.21 6.60 6.73
CA ALA A 59 -2.98 6.15 7.37
C ALA A 59 -3.13 6.13 8.91
N GLU A 60 -3.69 7.19 9.50
CA GLU A 60 -3.94 7.27 10.95
C GLU A 60 -4.86 6.16 11.47
N ASN A 61 -5.90 5.81 10.70
CA ASN A 61 -6.85 4.75 11.07
C ASN A 61 -6.27 3.34 10.95
N SER A 62 -5.18 3.16 10.20
CA SER A 62 -4.55 1.84 9.99
C SER A 62 -3.59 1.44 11.12
N GLU A 63 -3.17 2.40 11.96
CA GLU A 63 -2.24 2.18 13.08
C GLU A 63 -2.93 2.12 14.46
N SER A 64 -4.28 2.09 14.50
CA SER A 64 -5.09 1.97 15.73
C SER A 64 -5.58 0.55 16.00
#